data_AF-A0A349J1M2-F1
#
_entry.id   AF-A0A349J1M2-F1
#
_cell.length_a   1.000
_cell.length_b   1.000
_cell.length_c   1.000
_cell.angle_alpha   90.00
_cell.angle_beta   90.00
_cell.angle_gamma   90.00
#
_symmetry.space_group_name_H-M   'P 1'
#
loop_
_entity.id
_entity.type
_entity.pdbx_description
1 polymer ?
#
loop_
_entity_poly.entity_id
_entity_poly.type
_entity_poly.pdbx_seq_one_letter_code
_entity_poly.pdbx_strand_id
1 'polypeptide(L)'
;ACIDGAIGDAHHQINRQNSDVLTFHMYEAERLESCIEELKDEERPIICTEYMARGHGTTFAFSLPIFKKHNIGCINWGLVAGRSQTHFGWETIPHRAERLKAGQFLTDDEALPEPDLWHHDILRMDGSAYIIEETELLKAFSKSMNG
;
A
#
# COMPACT_ATOMS: atom_id res chain seq x y z
N ALA A 1 -9.68 -10.55 -9.73
CA ALA A 1 -9.02 -9.42 -10.42
C ALA A 1 -9.37 -8.13 -9.69
N CYS A 2 -8.50 -7.10 -9.73
CA CYS A 2 -8.70 -5.89 -8.94
C CYS A 2 -9.83 -5.02 -9.49
N ILE A 3 -10.79 -4.67 -8.64
CA ILE A 3 -11.93 -3.83 -8.98
C ILE A 3 -11.48 -2.37 -8.88
N ASP A 4 -11.23 -1.88 -7.66
CA ASP A 4 -10.76 -0.52 -7.40
C ASP A 4 -9.22 -0.46 -7.56
N GLY A 5 -8.77 -0.36 -8.81
CA GLY A 5 -7.37 -0.46 -9.23
C GLY A 5 -7.24 -0.79 -10.73
N ALA A 6 -8.31 -1.34 -11.32
CA ALA A 6 -8.49 -1.34 -12.77
C ALA A 6 -9.09 -0.01 -13.25
N ILE A 7 -8.81 0.38 -14.49
CA ILE A 7 -9.30 1.63 -15.08
C ILE A 7 -10.56 1.35 -15.90
N GLY A 8 -11.70 1.95 -15.52
CA GLY A 8 -12.93 2.00 -16.32
C GLY A 8 -14.01 0.98 -15.94
N ASP A 9 -15.27 1.41 -16.03
CA ASP A 9 -16.47 0.70 -15.57
C ASP A 9 -16.62 -0.71 -16.16
N ALA A 10 -16.27 -0.88 -17.44
CA ALA A 10 -16.34 -2.19 -18.09
C ALA A 10 -15.40 -3.21 -17.43
N HIS A 11 -14.18 -2.80 -17.05
CA HIS A 11 -13.25 -3.66 -16.34
C HIS A 11 -13.74 -3.95 -14.92
N HIS A 12 -14.31 -2.96 -14.24
CA HIS A 12 -14.89 -3.15 -12.91
C HIS A 12 -16.02 -4.19 -12.95
N GLN A 13 -16.93 -4.08 -13.93
CA GLN A 13 -18.03 -5.01 -14.08
C GLN A 13 -17.55 -6.42 -14.40
N ILE A 14 -16.60 -6.57 -15.34
CA ILE A 14 -16.01 -7.88 -15.66
C ILE A 14 -15.35 -8.49 -14.43
N ASN A 15 -14.58 -7.70 -13.67
CA ASN A 15 -13.88 -8.17 -12.49
C ASN A 15 -14.85 -8.59 -11.38
N ARG A 16 -15.90 -7.81 -11.11
CA ARG A 16 -16.96 -8.15 -10.16
C ARG A 16 -17.68 -9.44 -10.56
N GLN A 17 -18.06 -9.59 -11.83
CA GLN A 17 -18.82 -10.76 -12.30
C GLN A 17 -18.00 -12.06 -12.30
N ASN A 18 -16.70 -11.99 -12.61
CA ASN A 18 -15.88 -13.16 -12.90
C ASN A 18 -14.82 -13.49 -11.83
N SER A 19 -14.83 -12.83 -10.67
CA SER A 19 -13.89 -13.11 -9.58
C SER A 19 -14.56 -13.81 -8.40
N ASP A 20 -14.03 -14.97 -7.98
CA ASP A 20 -14.48 -15.64 -6.75
C ASP A 20 -14.10 -14.87 -5.48
N VAL A 21 -13.02 -14.09 -5.55
CA VAL A 21 -12.52 -13.20 -4.49
C VAL A 21 -12.41 -11.80 -5.06
N LEU A 22 -13.04 -10.84 -4.39
CA LEU A 22 -12.98 -9.43 -4.78
C LEU A 22 -11.69 -8.83 -4.22
N THR A 23 -10.97 -8.10 -5.05
CA THR A 23 -9.76 -7.39 -4.61
C THR A 23 -9.83 -5.92 -4.98
N PHE A 24 -9.20 -5.08 -4.16
CA PHE A 24 -9.15 -3.64 -4.36
C PHE A 24 -7.84 -3.07 -3.83
N HIS A 25 -7.43 -1.91 -4.33
CA HIS A 25 -6.30 -1.15 -3.83
C HIS A 25 -6.83 0.08 -3.10
N MET A 26 -6.14 0.51 -2.04
CA MET A 26 -6.56 1.71 -1.33
C MET A 26 -5.39 2.50 -0.76
N TYR A 27 -5.12 3.62 -1.40
CA TYR A 27 -4.06 4.53 -1.01
C TYR A 27 -4.60 5.78 -0.31
N GLU A 28 -5.91 6.05 -0.39
CA GLU A 28 -6.56 7.25 0.15
C GLU A 28 -7.37 6.92 1.41
N ALA A 29 -7.06 7.60 2.51
CA ALA A 29 -7.69 7.31 3.81
C ALA A 29 -9.21 7.52 3.78
N GLU A 30 -9.65 8.59 3.13
CA GLU A 30 -11.06 9.01 3.08
C GLU A 30 -11.94 8.02 2.31
N ARG A 31 -11.36 7.26 1.38
CA ARG A 31 -12.07 6.29 0.52
C ARG A 31 -12.10 4.87 1.07
N LEU A 32 -11.28 4.57 2.08
CA LEU A 32 -11.06 3.19 2.52
C LEU A 32 -12.32 2.50 3.01
N GLU A 33 -13.02 3.11 3.97
CA GLU A 33 -14.20 2.49 4.57
C GLU A 33 -15.37 2.45 3.58
N SER A 34 -15.58 3.51 2.78
CA SER A 34 -16.65 3.54 1.77
C SER A 34 -16.46 2.50 0.68
N CYS A 35 -15.23 2.30 0.19
CA CYS A 35 -14.93 1.26 -0.81
C CYS A 35 -15.23 -0.14 -0.27
N ILE A 36 -14.90 -0.41 1.01
CA ILE A 36 -15.23 -1.68 1.65
C ILE A 36 -16.75 -1.90 1.67
N GLU A 37 -17.53 -0.90 2.08
CA GLU A 37 -18.99 -1.02 2.12
C GLU A 37 -19.60 -1.24 0.73
N GLU A 38 -19.10 -0.57 -0.31
CA GLU A 38 -19.54 -0.76 -1.71
C GLU A 38 -19.29 -2.18 -2.25
N LEU A 39 -18.33 -2.92 -1.69
CA LEU A 39 -17.97 -4.28 -2.11
C LEU A 39 -18.65 -5.36 -1.27
N LYS A 40 -19.07 -5.05 -0.03
CA LYS A 40 -19.71 -6.03 0.87
C LYS A 40 -21.03 -6.56 0.37
N ASP A 41 -21.76 -5.76 -0.41
CA ASP A 41 -23.07 -6.13 -0.97
C ASP A 41 -23.00 -7.33 -1.94
N GLU A 42 -21.79 -7.71 -2.39
CA GLU A 42 -21.60 -8.85 -3.30
C GLU A 42 -21.43 -10.21 -2.62
N GLU A 43 -21.45 -10.26 -1.27
CA GLU A 43 -21.38 -11.50 -0.47
C GLU A 43 -20.19 -12.44 -0.81
N ARG A 44 -19.07 -11.87 -1.28
CA ARG A 44 -17.83 -12.60 -1.60
C ARG A 44 -16.68 -12.20 -0.67
N PRO A 45 -15.66 -13.06 -0.48
CA PRO A 45 -14.46 -12.67 0.24
C PRO A 45 -13.78 -11.46 -0.41
N ILE A 46 -13.31 -10.52 0.43
CA ILE A 46 -12.69 -9.27 0.00
C ILE A 46 -11.25 -9.20 0.53
N ILE A 47 -10.30 -8.85 -0.34
CA ILE A 47 -8.90 -8.61 0.03
C ILE A 47 -8.43 -7.26 -0.54
N CYS A 48 -7.93 -6.38 0.32
CA CYS A 48 -7.17 -5.21 -0.09
C CYS A 48 -5.74 -5.64 -0.45
N THR A 49 -5.42 -5.74 -1.74
CA THR A 49 -4.14 -6.33 -2.19
C THR A 49 -2.99 -5.33 -2.22
N GLU A 50 -3.30 -4.03 -2.20
CA GLU A 50 -2.32 -2.97 -2.06
C GLU A 50 -2.93 -1.83 -1.23
N TYR A 51 -2.21 -1.38 -0.21
CA TYR A 51 -2.57 -0.19 0.56
C TYR A 51 -1.32 0.49 1.12
N MET A 52 -1.56 1.59 1.82
CA MET A 52 -0.59 2.51 2.42
C MET A 52 0.02 3.45 1.39
N ALA A 53 -0.17 4.73 1.61
CA ALA A 53 0.50 5.85 0.98
C ALA A 53 0.48 6.92 2.07
N ARG A 54 1.56 7.02 2.85
CA ARG A 54 1.53 7.81 4.10
C ARG A 54 1.11 9.26 3.89
N GLY A 55 1.54 9.87 2.78
CA GLY A 55 1.14 11.23 2.39
C GLY A 55 -0.34 11.40 2.05
N HIS A 56 -1.07 10.30 1.82
CA HIS A 56 -2.51 10.25 1.55
C HIS A 56 -3.31 9.67 2.75
N GLY A 57 -2.66 9.61 3.92
CA GLY A 57 -3.30 9.28 5.20
C GLY A 57 -3.47 7.79 5.48
N THR A 58 -3.20 6.90 4.52
CA THR A 58 -3.25 5.45 4.78
C THR A 58 -1.95 5.01 5.46
N THR A 59 -2.06 4.56 6.71
CA THR A 59 -0.96 4.06 7.56
C THR A 59 -1.38 2.74 8.20
N PHE A 60 -0.46 1.98 8.80
CA PHE A 60 -0.87 0.77 9.56
C PHE A 60 -1.83 1.11 10.70
N ALA A 61 -1.54 2.19 11.44
CA ALA A 61 -2.36 2.62 12.57
C ALA A 61 -3.78 3.02 12.14
N PHE A 62 -3.93 3.61 10.96
CA PHE A 62 -5.22 3.97 10.40
C PHE A 62 -5.96 2.76 9.79
N SER A 63 -5.29 2.03 8.90
CA SER A 63 -5.94 1.04 8.03
C SER A 63 -6.21 -0.30 8.73
N LEU A 64 -5.29 -0.81 9.58
CA LEU A 64 -5.45 -2.14 10.18
C LEU A 64 -6.68 -2.29 11.09
N PRO A 65 -7.03 -1.31 11.95
CA PRO A 65 -8.27 -1.38 12.72
C PRO A 65 -9.53 -1.44 11.83
N ILE A 66 -9.54 -0.71 10.71
CA ILE A 66 -10.66 -0.70 9.76
C ILE A 66 -10.76 -2.06 9.07
N PHE A 67 -9.67 -2.58 8.53
CA PHE A 67 -9.66 -3.92 7.92
C PHE A 67 -10.13 -4.99 8.90
N LYS A 68 -9.68 -4.95 10.16
CA LYS A 68 -10.12 -5.88 11.21
C LYS A 68 -11.61 -5.77 11.50
N LYS A 69 -12.13 -4.55 11.68
CA LYS A 69 -13.56 -4.28 11.94
C LYS A 69 -14.46 -4.85 10.83
N HIS A 70 -14.02 -4.77 9.58
CA HIS A 70 -14.80 -5.21 8.41
C HIS A 70 -14.45 -6.63 7.93
N ASN A 71 -13.55 -7.34 8.63
CA ASN A 71 -13.05 -8.67 8.28
C ASN A 71 -12.45 -8.75 6.85
N ILE A 72 -11.59 -7.80 6.51
CA ILE A 72 -10.96 -7.66 5.21
C ILE A 72 -9.52 -8.15 5.28
N GLY A 73 -9.13 -9.06 4.39
CA GLY A 73 -7.72 -9.41 4.21
C GLY A 73 -6.94 -8.23 3.65
N CYS A 74 -5.70 -8.00 4.08
CA CYS A 74 -4.89 -6.90 3.55
C CYS A 74 -3.44 -7.29 3.30
N ILE A 75 -2.86 -6.78 2.20
CA ILE A 75 -1.47 -6.98 1.81
C ILE A 75 -0.84 -5.61 1.58
N ASN A 76 0.25 -5.33 2.28
CA ASN A 76 0.91 -4.04 2.15
C ASN A 76 1.69 -3.97 0.82
N TRP A 77 1.69 -2.81 0.18
CA TRP A 77 2.57 -2.55 -0.95
C TRP A 77 3.93 -2.06 -0.43
N GLY A 78 5.04 -2.46 -1.08
CA GLY A 78 6.39 -2.19 -0.59
C GLY A 78 6.84 -3.08 0.59
N LEU A 79 8.12 -3.09 0.94
CA LEU A 79 8.61 -3.75 2.15
C LEU A 79 9.99 -3.23 2.54
N VAL A 80 10.94 -3.34 1.61
CA VAL A 80 12.35 -2.94 1.81
C VAL A 80 12.71 -1.88 0.79
N ALA A 81 13.27 -0.77 1.28
CA ALA A 81 13.76 0.32 0.43
C ALA A 81 14.81 -0.17 -0.57
N GLY A 82 14.78 0.40 -1.78
CA GLY A 82 15.79 0.18 -2.82
C GLY A 82 15.44 -0.84 -3.90
N ARG A 83 14.59 -1.86 -3.64
CA ARG A 83 14.21 -2.85 -4.68
C ARG A 83 13.28 -2.25 -5.74
N SER A 84 12.12 -1.76 -5.30
CA SER A 84 11.12 -1.13 -6.15
C SER A 84 11.07 0.40 -5.97
N GLN A 85 11.89 0.92 -5.05
CA GLN A 85 11.98 2.35 -4.71
C GLN A 85 10.63 2.95 -4.28
N THR A 86 9.80 2.12 -3.63
CA THR A 86 8.45 2.46 -3.17
C THR A 86 8.46 3.24 -1.85
N HIS A 87 9.63 3.53 -1.29
CA HIS A 87 9.81 4.51 -0.22
C HIS A 87 9.70 5.96 -0.71
N PHE A 88 9.92 6.23 -2.00
CA PHE A 88 9.64 7.54 -2.60
C PHE A 88 8.17 7.71 -2.97
N GLY A 89 7.64 8.93 -2.81
CA GLY A 89 6.28 9.28 -3.19
C GLY A 89 6.11 9.47 -4.70
N TRP A 90 4.86 9.41 -5.15
CA TRP A 90 4.51 9.53 -6.57
C TRP A 90 4.84 10.89 -7.19
N GLU A 91 5.03 11.94 -6.39
CA GLU A 91 5.48 13.26 -6.83
C GLU A 91 6.86 13.21 -7.51
N THR A 92 7.64 12.15 -7.27
CA THR A 92 8.94 11.94 -7.93
C THR A 92 8.83 11.43 -9.36
N ILE A 93 7.69 10.82 -9.73
CA ILE A 93 7.49 10.15 -11.03
C ILE A 93 7.57 11.12 -12.22
N PRO A 94 6.91 12.29 -12.21
CA PRO A 94 7.00 13.24 -13.34
C PRO A 94 8.43 13.72 -13.62
N HIS A 95 9.27 13.81 -12.59
CA HIS A 95 10.66 14.27 -12.71
C HIS A 95 11.64 13.17 -13.13
N ARG A 96 11.21 11.91 -13.14
CA ARG A 96 12.11 10.76 -13.41
C ARG A 96 12.85 10.88 -14.73
N ALA A 97 12.15 11.25 -15.81
CA ALA A 97 12.76 11.34 -17.14
C ALA A 97 13.80 12.45 -17.24
N GLU A 98 13.57 13.59 -16.57
CA GLU A 98 14.51 14.72 -16.53
C GLU A 98 15.76 14.35 -15.73
N ARG A 99 15.59 13.76 -14.55
CA ARG A 99 16.70 13.31 -13.69
C ARG A 99 17.58 12.27 -14.40
N LEU A 100 16.97 11.33 -15.12
CA LEU A 100 17.70 10.36 -15.95
C LEU A 100 18.55 11.03 -17.04
N LYS A 101 17.99 12.01 -17.76
CA LYS A 101 18.73 12.77 -18.79
C LYS A 101 19.86 13.61 -18.19
N ALA A 102 19.66 14.14 -16.98
CA ALA A 102 20.66 14.90 -16.24
C ALA A 102 21.73 14.04 -15.58
N GLY A 103 21.68 12.71 -15.73
CA GLY A 103 22.64 11.80 -15.10
C GLY A 103 22.51 11.70 -13.58
N GLN A 104 21.34 12.06 -13.03
CA GLN A 104 21.07 12.02 -11.60
C GLN A 104 20.59 10.63 -11.17
N PHE A 105 21.49 9.67 -11.20
CA PHE A 105 21.29 8.32 -10.66
C PHE A 105 22.36 8.03 -9.62
N LEU A 106 22.02 7.16 -8.67
CA LEU A 106 22.96 6.70 -7.65
C LEU A 106 23.97 5.74 -8.28
N THR A 107 25.20 5.82 -7.80
CA THR A 107 26.26 4.84 -7.99
C THR A 107 26.27 3.84 -6.83
N ASP A 108 26.97 2.72 -6.99
CA ASP A 108 27.01 1.64 -5.99
C ASP A 108 27.60 2.08 -4.63
N ASP A 109 28.40 3.15 -4.62
CA ASP A 109 29.05 3.70 -3.43
C ASP A 109 28.18 4.75 -2.69
N GLU A 110 27.06 5.16 -3.29
CA GLU A 110 26.20 6.19 -2.71
C GLU A 110 25.08 5.60 -1.85
N ALA A 111 24.83 6.21 -0.70
CA ALA A 111 23.72 5.83 0.16
C ALA A 111 22.38 6.11 -0.52
N LEU A 112 21.42 5.19 -0.36
CA LEU A 112 20.06 5.40 -0.82
C LEU A 112 19.43 6.59 -0.07
N PRO A 113 18.99 7.65 -0.77
CA PRO A 113 18.39 8.79 -0.11
C PRO A 113 17.03 8.40 0.49
N GLU A 114 16.76 8.97 1.66
CA GLU A 114 15.48 8.85 2.35
C GLU A 114 14.69 10.16 2.17
N PRO A 115 13.44 10.11 1.66
CA PRO A 115 12.57 11.28 1.67
C PRO A 115 12.11 11.60 3.09
N ASP A 116 11.67 12.84 3.34
CA ASP A 116 11.16 13.29 4.64
C ASP A 116 10.02 12.39 5.16
N LEU A 117 9.18 11.90 4.24
CA LEU A 117 8.12 10.94 4.51
C LEU A 117 8.21 9.78 3.54
N TRP A 118 8.39 8.57 4.06
CA TRP A 118 8.38 7.37 3.22
C TRP A 118 6.96 7.03 2.76
N HIS A 119 6.84 6.61 1.51
CA HIS A 119 5.54 6.37 0.90
C HIS A 119 4.92 5.00 1.28
N HIS A 120 5.56 3.89 0.89
CA HIS A 120 5.05 2.52 1.10
C HIS A 120 5.97 1.62 1.94
N ASP A 121 7.29 1.68 1.73
CA ASP A 121 8.22 0.73 2.35
C ASP A 121 8.26 0.85 3.89
N ILE A 122 8.75 -0.21 4.54
CA ILE A 122 8.75 -0.37 6.01
C ILE A 122 10.18 -0.49 6.55
N LEU A 123 11.07 -1.15 5.81
CA LEU A 123 12.42 -1.50 6.23
C LEU A 123 13.45 -0.78 5.35
N ARG A 124 14.53 -0.32 5.98
CA ARG A 124 15.77 0.06 5.30
C ARG A 124 16.47 -1.18 4.74
N MET A 125 17.45 -0.95 3.87
CA MET A 125 18.23 -2.03 3.23
C MET A 125 18.96 -2.91 4.25
N ASP A 126 19.32 -2.38 5.41
CA ASP A 126 19.96 -3.11 6.51
C ASP A 126 18.95 -3.88 7.40
N GLY A 127 17.65 -3.81 7.09
CA GLY A 127 16.57 -4.44 7.85
C GLY A 127 16.09 -3.62 9.05
N SER A 128 16.66 -2.45 9.32
CA SER A 128 16.13 -1.55 10.35
C SER A 128 14.79 -0.96 9.94
N ALA A 129 13.90 -0.75 10.90
CA ALA A 129 12.58 -0.17 10.66
C ALA A 129 12.68 1.32 10.34
N TYR A 130 11.96 1.81 9.32
CA TYR A 130 11.79 3.24 9.08
C TYR A 130 11.14 3.93 10.29
N ILE A 131 9.98 3.41 10.72
CA ILE A 131 9.28 3.80 11.95
C ILE A 131 9.21 2.57 12.86
N ILE A 132 9.83 2.66 14.04
CA ILE A 132 9.93 1.52 14.98
C ILE A 132 8.54 1.15 15.49
N GLU A 133 7.73 2.14 15.80
CA GLU A 133 6.38 2.01 16.36
C GLU A 133 5.43 1.27 15.41
N GLU A 134 5.59 1.41 14.09
CA GLU A 134 4.81 0.66 13.10
C GLU A 134 5.09 -0.86 13.20
N THR A 135 6.35 -1.24 13.43
CA THR A 135 6.71 -2.66 13.58
C THR A 135 6.21 -3.25 14.89
N GLU A 136 6.14 -2.44 15.95
CA GLU A 136 5.57 -2.85 17.24
C GLU A 136 4.05 -3.03 17.12
N LEU A 137 3.37 -2.10 16.45
CA LEU A 137 1.96 -2.19 16.12
C LEU A 137 1.65 -3.48 15.35
N LEU A 138 2.42 -3.76 14.28
CA LEU A 138 2.24 -4.98 13.47
C LEU A 138 2.40 -6.25 14.32
N LYS A 139 3.43 -6.33 15.17
CA LYS A 139 3.63 -7.45 16.09
C LYS A 139 2.46 -7.62 17.06
N ALA A 140 1.90 -6.51 17.57
CA ALA A 140 0.74 -6.54 18.46
C ALA A 140 -0.52 -7.04 17.73
N PHE A 141 -0.76 -6.54 16.51
CA PHE A 141 -1.87 -6.99 15.67
C PHE A 141 -1.82 -8.49 15.39
N SER A 142 -0.66 -9.02 14.97
CA SER A 142 -0.50 -10.44 14.68
C SER A 142 -0.76 -11.33 15.91
N LYS A 143 -0.36 -10.90 17.11
CA LYS A 143 -0.68 -11.62 18.35
C LYS A 143 -2.18 -11.61 18.66
N SER A 144 -2.85 -10.48 18.44
CA SER A 144 -4.29 -10.32 18.71
C SER A 144 -5.20 -11.14 17.79
N MET A 145 -4.69 -11.61 16.64
CA MET A 145 -5.43 -12.39 15.66
C MET A 145 -5.32 -13.91 15.88
N ASN A 146 -4.34 -14.35 16.69
CA ASN A 146 -4.06 -15.76 16.97
C ASN A 146 -4.58 -16.21 18.35
N GLY A 147 -5.40 -15.38 19.00
CA GLY A 147 -5.98 -15.61 20.33
C GLY A 147 -7.48 -15.80 20.30
#